data_AF-T1E7P5-F1
#
_entry.id   AF-T1E7P5-F1
#
_cell.length_a   1.000
_cell.length_b   1.000
_cell.length_c   1.000
_cell.angle_alpha   90.00
_cell.angle_beta   90.00
_cell.angle_gamma   90.00
#
_symmetry.space_group_name_H-M   'P 1'
#
loop_
_entity.id
_entity.type
_entity.pdbx_description
1 polymer ?
#
loop_
_entity_poly.entity_id
_entity_poly.type
_entity_poly.pdbx_seq_one_letter_code
_entity_poly.pdbx_strand_id
1 'polypeptide(L)'
;MNICCLFILNILIFFAMVFPSKEQGYPKMHRFSYICQRWGKNSYCRKVCRLHKGGYGYCYMGACYCESLKSNNINFGDVYVNYCNASIYA
;
A
#
# COMPACT_ATOMS: atom_id res chain seq x y z
N MET A 1 25.21 -21.88 -28.74
CA MET A 1 24.16 -21.20 -27.95
C MET A 1 23.40 -22.29 -27.20
N ASN A 2 23.76 -22.53 -25.93
CA ASN A 2 23.33 -23.74 -25.20
C ASN A 2 21.89 -23.59 -24.70
N ILE A 3 21.06 -24.60 -25.00
CA ILE A 3 19.65 -24.74 -24.57
C ILE A 3 19.47 -24.55 -23.06
N CYS A 4 20.47 -24.89 -22.24
CA CYS A 4 20.43 -24.69 -20.79
C CYS A 4 20.29 -23.22 -20.37
N CYS A 5 20.83 -22.26 -21.13
CA CYS A 5 20.69 -20.83 -20.80
C CYS A 5 19.25 -20.33 -20.97
N LEU A 6 18.52 -20.88 -21.95
CA LEU A 6 17.12 -20.50 -22.22
C LEU A 6 16.18 -20.98 -21.10
N PHE A 7 16.46 -22.14 -20.50
CA PHE A 7 15.68 -22.66 -19.37
C PHE A 7 15.88 -21.81 -18.09
N ILE A 8 17.12 -21.41 -17.80
CA ILE A 8 17.42 -20.60 -16.60
C ILE A 8 16.80 -19.21 -16.71
N LEU A 9 16.84 -18.59 -17.90
CA LEU A 9 16.21 -17.29 -18.15
C LEU A 9 14.68 -17.35 -17.97
N ASN A 10 14.03 -18.40 -18.45
CA ASN A 10 12.58 -18.58 -18.30
C ASN A 10 12.15 -18.76 -16.83
N ILE A 11 12.92 -19.50 -16.03
CA ILE A 11 12.62 -19.69 -14.60
C ILE A 11 12.71 -18.37 -13.84
N LEU A 12 13.74 -17.54 -14.10
CA LEU A 12 13.91 -16.24 -13.45
C LEU A 12 12.77 -15.26 -13.78
N ILE A 13 12.29 -15.26 -15.03
CA ILE A 13 11.15 -14.44 -15.46
C ILE A 13 9.86 -14.91 -14.75
N PHE A 14 9.69 -16.22 -14.58
CA PHE A 14 8.52 -16.78 -13.90
C PHE A 14 8.47 -16.37 -12.42
N PHE A 15 9.60 -16.42 -11.71
CA PHE A 15 9.65 -15.97 -10.31
C PHE A 15 9.38 -14.46 -10.16
N ALA A 16 9.84 -13.62 -11.10
CA ALA A 16 9.60 -12.18 -11.04
C ALA A 16 8.11 -11.80 -11.20
N MET A 17 7.32 -12.58 -11.95
CA MET A 17 5.87 -12.36 -12.08
C MET A 17 5.06 -12.87 -10.89
N VAL A 18 5.60 -13.83 -10.11
CA VAL A 18 4.88 -14.50 -9.02
C VAL A 18 4.92 -13.71 -7.71
N PHE A 19 5.85 -12.76 -7.56
CA PHE A 19 5.86 -11.86 -6.41
C PHE A 19 5.06 -10.59 -6.72
N PRO A 20 3.77 -10.49 -6.32
CA PRO A 20 3.08 -9.22 -6.37
C PRO A 20 3.89 -8.23 -5.53
N SER A 21 4.24 -7.10 -6.12
CA SER A 21 4.82 -5.98 -5.39
C SER A 21 3.93 -5.73 -4.17
N LYS A 22 4.49 -5.88 -2.96
CA LYS A 22 3.73 -5.59 -1.76
C LYS A 22 3.31 -4.13 -1.85
N GLU A 23 2.03 -3.90 -2.10
CA GLU A 23 1.49 -2.54 -2.15
C GLU A 23 1.70 -1.93 -0.77
N GLN A 24 2.44 -0.85 -0.64
CA GLN A 24 2.79 -0.23 0.63
C GLN A 24 3.08 1.24 0.40
N GLY A 25 2.86 2.09 1.41
CA GLY A 25 3.11 3.51 1.22
C GLY A 25 2.54 4.43 2.29
N TYR A 26 2.58 5.72 1.96
CA TYR A 26 2.14 6.81 2.82
C TYR A 26 0.74 7.27 2.38
N PRO A 27 -0.32 7.00 3.15
CA PRO A 27 -1.64 7.53 2.87
C PRO A 27 -1.64 9.05 3.04
N LYS A 28 -2.58 9.72 2.36
CA LYS A 28 -2.72 11.18 2.37
C LYS A 28 -4.16 11.61 2.60
N MET A 29 -4.32 12.64 3.41
CA MET A 29 -5.54 13.42 3.47
C MET A 29 -5.41 14.56 2.46
N HIS A 30 -6.02 14.39 1.29
CA HIS A 30 -5.84 15.30 0.15
C HIS A 30 -4.34 15.43 -0.23
N ARG A 31 -3.71 16.59 -0.01
CA ARG A 31 -2.27 16.82 -0.27
C ARG A 31 -1.39 16.64 0.97
N PHE A 32 -1.98 16.40 2.13
CA PHE A 32 -1.27 16.35 3.41
C PHE A 32 -0.99 14.92 3.87
N SER A 33 0.24 14.70 4.35
CA SER A 33 0.61 13.45 5.00
C SER A 33 0.04 13.37 6.42
N TYR A 34 -0.27 12.16 6.88
CA TYR A 34 -0.62 11.93 8.29
C TYR A 34 0.66 11.93 9.14
N ILE A 35 0.93 13.05 9.80
CA ILE A 35 2.17 13.26 10.58
C ILE A 35 2.10 12.47 11.89
N CYS A 36 3.25 11.92 12.32
CA CYS A 36 3.39 11.23 13.59
C CYS A 36 4.73 11.58 14.26
N GLN A 37 4.73 11.71 15.58
CA GLN A 37 5.92 12.09 16.35
C GLN A 37 6.65 10.89 16.95
N ARG A 38 5.92 9.82 17.29
CA ARG A 38 6.47 8.62 17.92
C ARG A 38 6.75 7.55 16.87
N TRP A 39 8.03 7.37 16.56
CA TRP A 39 8.56 6.37 15.62
C TRP A 39 8.13 4.93 15.97
N GLY A 40 7.94 4.10 14.94
CA GLY A 40 7.54 2.70 15.08
C GLY A 40 6.06 2.54 15.43
N LYS A 41 5.74 1.59 16.32
CA LYS A 41 4.36 1.22 16.66
C LYS A 41 3.56 2.44 17.14
N ASN A 42 2.53 2.78 16.38
CA ASN A 42 1.73 3.98 16.62
C ASN A 42 0.24 3.68 16.42
N SER A 43 -0.58 3.90 17.47
CA SER A 43 -2.02 3.63 17.41
C SER A 43 -2.78 4.53 16.44
N TYR A 44 -2.31 5.78 16.26
CA TYR A 44 -2.85 6.69 15.27
C TYR A 44 -2.58 6.18 13.85
N CYS A 45 -1.35 5.79 13.53
CA CYS A 45 -1.04 5.23 12.21
C CYS A 45 -1.78 3.92 11.92
N ARG A 46 -1.98 3.06 12.94
CA ARG A 46 -2.85 1.87 12.79
C ARG A 46 -4.28 2.21 12.41
N LYS A 47 -4.85 3.28 12.97
CA LYS A 47 -6.21 3.75 12.63
C LYS A 47 -6.25 4.34 11.23
N VAL A 48 -5.26 5.17 10.87
CA VAL A 48 -5.12 5.78 9.53
C VAL A 48 -5.02 4.69 8.46
N CYS A 49 -4.16 3.68 8.64
CA CYS A 49 -4.03 2.62 7.63
C CYS A 49 -5.32 1.80 7.46
N ARG A 50 -6.04 1.51 8.55
CA ARG A 50 -7.36 0.87 8.48
C ARG A 50 -8.39 1.71 7.74
N LEU A 51 -8.37 3.03 7.96
CA LEU A 51 -9.24 3.97 7.24
C LEU A 51 -9.00 3.91 5.73
N HIS A 52 -7.73 3.83 5.32
CA HIS A 52 -7.30 3.67 3.94
C HIS A 52 -7.34 2.22 3.43
N LYS A 53 -8.05 1.31 4.10
CA LYS A 53 -8.14 -0.12 3.74
C LYS A 53 -6.78 -0.79 3.51
N GLY A 54 -5.74 -0.29 4.18
CA GLY A 54 -4.41 -0.88 4.24
C GLY A 54 -4.28 -1.87 5.39
N GLY A 55 -3.11 -2.49 5.48
CA GLY A 55 -2.72 -3.41 6.54
C GLY A 55 -2.23 -2.71 7.80
N TYR A 56 -1.11 -3.19 8.36
CA TYR A 56 -0.55 -2.65 9.59
C TYR A 56 0.05 -1.24 9.35
N GLY A 57 -0.19 -0.36 10.33
CA GLY A 57 0.25 1.04 10.27
C GLY A 57 1.24 1.39 11.37
N TYR A 58 2.31 2.08 11.03
CA TYR A 58 3.32 2.55 11.98
C TYR A 58 3.89 3.91 11.55
N CYS A 59 4.60 4.56 12.45
CA CYS A 59 5.23 5.84 12.20
C CYS A 59 6.63 5.63 11.61
N TYR A 60 6.87 6.17 10.42
CA TYR A 60 8.13 6.07 9.72
C TYR A 60 8.44 7.40 9.02
N MET A 61 9.65 7.93 9.22
CA MET A 61 10.08 9.23 8.66
C MET A 61 9.14 10.40 9.01
N GLY A 62 8.57 10.39 10.22
CA GLY A 62 7.64 11.42 10.70
C GLY A 62 6.24 11.36 10.09
N ALA A 63 5.91 10.33 9.30
CA ALA A 63 4.60 10.13 8.72
C ALA A 63 4.09 8.70 8.93
N CYS A 64 2.77 8.51 8.84
CA CYS A 64 2.20 7.18 8.89
C CYS A 64 2.52 6.41 7.61
N TYR A 65 3.01 5.20 7.79
CA TYR A 65 3.30 4.25 6.73
C TYR A 65 2.42 3.01 6.91
N CYS A 66 1.87 2.53 5.80
CA CYS A 66 0.95 1.40 5.77
C CYS A 66 1.53 0.26 4.94
N GLU A 67 1.61 -0.91 5.56
CA GLU A 67 1.75 -2.17 4.84
C GLU A 67 0.46 -2.44 4.05
N SER A 68 0.56 -3.10 2.89
CA SER A 68 -0.62 -3.49 2.08
C SER A 68 -1.53 -2.31 1.67
N LEU A 69 -0.96 -1.15 1.33
CA LEU A 69 -1.70 0.04 0.87
C LEU A 69 -1.82 0.05 -0.65
N LYS A 70 -3.03 -0.24 -1.14
CA LYS A 70 -3.36 -0.17 -2.57
C LYS A 70 -3.21 1.23 -3.13
N SER A 71 -2.80 1.34 -4.40
CA SER A 71 -2.62 2.62 -5.09
C SER A 71 -3.90 3.47 -5.12
N ASN A 72 -5.06 2.86 -5.31
CA ASN A 72 -6.37 3.51 -5.30
C ASN A 72 -6.88 3.93 -3.91
N ASN A 73 -6.12 3.61 -2.86
CA ASN A 73 -6.45 3.97 -1.49
C ASN A 73 -5.45 4.95 -0.89
N ILE A 74 -4.51 5.49 -1.68
CA ILE A 74 -3.52 6.45 -1.16
C ILE A 74 -4.22 7.72 -0.67
N ASN A 75 -5.15 8.27 -1.45
CA ASN A 75 -5.86 9.48 -1.06
C ASN A 75 -7.18 9.11 -0.37
N PHE A 76 -7.48 9.80 0.73
CA PHE A 76 -8.71 9.53 1.48
C PHE A 76 -9.98 9.81 0.65
N GLY A 77 -9.93 10.80 -0.25
CA GLY A 77 -11.03 11.09 -1.17
C GLY A 77 -11.36 9.90 -2.08
N ASP A 78 -10.34 9.23 -2.61
CA ASP A 78 -10.52 8.03 -3.45
C ASP A 78 -11.14 6.89 -2.65
N VAL A 79 -10.69 6.70 -1.40
CA VAL A 79 -11.28 5.73 -0.48
C VAL A 79 -12.75 6.06 -0.21
N TYR A 80 -13.07 7.32 0.06
CA TYR A 80 -14.45 7.74 0.31
C TYR A 80 -15.35 7.50 -0.91
N VAL A 81 -14.89 7.86 -2.11
CA VAL A 81 -15.65 7.64 -3.35
C VAL A 81 -15.85 6.14 -3.62
N ASN A 82 -14.79 5.34 -3.49
CA ASN A 82 -14.81 3.92 -3.84
C ASN A 82 -15.61 3.05 -2.86
N TYR A 83 -15.57 3.36 -1.56
CA TYR A 83 -16.17 2.49 -0.53
C TYR A 83 -17.38 3.09 0.17
N CYS A 84 -17.55 4.42 0.18
CA CYS A 84 -18.66 5.07 0.88
C CYS A 84 -19.68 5.63 -0.10
N ASN A 85 -19.24 6.34 -1.15
CA ASN A 85 -20.14 6.95 -2.14
C ASN A 85 -20.77 5.94 -3.11
N ALA A 86 -20.22 4.72 -3.19
CA ALA A 86 -20.85 3.60 -3.89
C ALA A 86 -22.24 3.24 -3.31
N SER A 87 -22.56 3.67 -2.09
CA SER A 87 -23.85 3.39 -1.43
C SER A 87 -24.99 4.33 -1.83
N ILE A 88 -24.75 5.35 -2.68
CA ILE A 88 -25.82 6.23 -3.19
C ILE A 88 -26.37 5.72 -4.55
N TYR A 89 -25.65 4.79 -5.21
CA TYR A 89 -26.02 4.24 -6.51
C TYR A 89 -26.19 2.70 -6.51
N ALA A 90 -26.31 2.09 -5.33
CA ALA A 90 -26.53 0.64 -5.15
C ALA A 90 -27.94 0.35 -4.64
#